data_AF-A0A945HDZ9-F1
#
_entry.id   AF-A0A945HDZ9-F1
#
_cell.length_a   1.000
_cell.length_b   1.000
_cell.length_c   1.000
_cell.angle_alpha   90.00
_cell.angle_beta   90.00
_cell.angle_gamma   90.00
#
_symmetry.space_group_name_H-M   'P 1'
#
loop_
_entity.id
_entity.type
_entity.pdbx_description
1 polymer ?
#
loop_
_entity_poly.entity_id
_entity_poly.type
_entity_poly.pdbx_seq_one_letter_code
_entity_poly.pdbx_strand_id
1 'polypeptide(L)' 'DPKLKAKIIDWIPVKEAVDVKVLMDNGKWIKGKADSGVEKLKQGDIIQFQRKFFARLDNKEKMEFIYTHD' A
#
# COMPACT_ATOMS: atom_id res chain seq x y z
N ASP A 1 -17.72 -14.28 14.09
CA ASP A 1 -19.13 -14.55 14.42
C ASP A 1 -20.03 -13.80 13.44
N PRO A 2 -20.76 -14.49 12.55
CA PRO A 2 -21.68 -13.89 11.58
C PRO A 2 -22.75 -12.99 12.22
N LYS A 3 -23.06 -13.20 13.51
CA LYS A 3 -24.05 -12.39 14.26
C LYS A 3 -23.55 -10.98 14.54
N LEU A 4 -22.23 -10.77 14.62
CA LEU A 4 -21.63 -9.46 14.91
C LEU A 4 -21.77 -8.47 13.74
N LYS A 5 -22.02 -8.94 12.51
CA LYS A 5 -22.05 -8.12 11.27
C LYS A 5 -20.84 -7.17 11.15
N ALA A 6 -19.69 -7.57 11.70
CA ALA A 6 -18.50 -6.74 11.73
C ALA A 6 -17.97 -6.51 10.30
N LYS A 7 -17.63 -5.26 9.98
CA LYS A 7 -16.93 -4.94 8.74
C LYS A 7 -15.47 -5.37 8.88
N ILE A 8 -14.95 -6.06 7.88
CA ILE A 8 -13.52 -6.37 7.80
C ILE A 8 -12.78 -5.04 7.66
N ILE A 9 -11.61 -4.89 8.28
CA ILE A 9 -10.70 -3.75 8.12
C ILE A 9 -9.30 -4.32 7.97
N ASP A 10 -8.54 -3.77 7.01
CA ASP A 10 -7.14 -4.14 6.82
C ASP A 10 -6.29 -3.35 7.81
N TRP A 11 -5.33 -4.01 8.44
CA TRP A 11 -4.50 -3.45 9.50
C TRP A 11 -3.07 -3.97 9.37
N ILE A 12 -2.11 -3.19 9.87
CA ILE A 12 -0.67 -3.54 9.82
C ILE A 12 -0.12 -3.45 11.25
N PRO A 13 0.63 -4.46 11.73
CA PRO A 13 1.35 -4.36 13.00
C PRO A 13 2.37 -3.21 12.96
N VAL A 14 2.33 -2.32 13.96
CA VAL A 14 3.17 -1.09 13.95
C VAL A 14 4.67 -1.40 13.90
N LYS A 15 5.11 -2.53 14.48
CA LYS A 15 6.53 -2.95 14.51
C LYS A 15 7.07 -3.37 13.15
N GLU A 16 6.20 -3.76 12.23
CA GLU A 16 6.53 -4.29 10.91
C GLU A 16 6.12 -3.32 9.79
N ALA A 17 5.63 -2.15 10.18
CA ALA A 17 5.13 -1.16 9.25
C ALA A 17 6.28 -0.41 8.56
N VAL A 18 6.24 -0.38 7.23
CA VAL A 18 7.14 0.38 6.38
C VAL A 18 6.45 1.65 5.93
N ASP A 19 7.11 2.80 6.08
CA ASP A 19 6.59 4.06 5.58
C ASP A 19 6.69 4.09 4.05
N VAL A 20 5.58 4.39 3.40
CA VAL A 20 5.48 4.46 1.93
C VAL A 20 4.76 5.74 1.51
N LYS A 21 4.94 6.14 0.26
CA LYS A 21 4.08 7.17 -0.35
C LYS A 21 3.65 6.77 -1.74
N VAL A 22 2.43 7.18 -2.10
CA VAL A 22 1.82 6.89 -3.40
C VAL A 22 1.51 8.20 -4.09
N LEU A 23 1.98 8.35 -5.34
CA LEU A 23 1.58 9.43 -6.22
C LEU A 23 0.24 9.06 -6.86
N MET A 24 -0.78 9.83 -6.52
CA MET A 24 -2.14 9.66 -7.05
C MET A 24 -2.28 10.29 -8.43
N ASP A 25 -3.33 9.91 -9.16
CA ASP A 25 -3.71 10.43 -10.48
C ASP A 25 -3.90 11.96 -10.53
N ASN A 26 -4.31 12.55 -9.40
CA ASN A 26 -4.43 14.00 -9.23
C ASN A 26 -3.09 14.72 -8.99
N GLY A 27 -1.96 14.01 -9.12
CA GLY A 27 -0.61 14.53 -8.94
C GLY A 27 -0.19 14.77 -7.49
N LYS A 28 -0.99 14.37 -6.50
CA LYS A 28 -0.67 14.51 -5.07
C LYS A 28 -0.08 13.24 -4.48
N TRP A 29 0.87 13.42 -3.58
CA TRP A 29 1.42 12.33 -2.77
C TRP A 29 0.56 12.08 -1.55
N ILE A 30 0.17 10.84 -1.34
CA ILE A 30 -0.37 10.36 -0.06
C ILE A 30 0.71 9.57 0.68
N LYS A 31 0.78 9.71 2.00
CA LYS A 31 1.68 8.94 2.86
C LYS A 31 0.89 7.85 3.57
N GLY A 32 1.50 6.69 3.76
CA GLY A 32 0.86 5.55 4.41
C GLY A 32 1.87 4.60 5.02
N LYS A 33 1.34 3.56 5.66
CA LYS A 33 2.10 2.43 6.18
C LYS A 33 1.75 1.19 5.37
N ALA A 34 2.76 0.43 4.99
CA ALA A 34 2.63 -0.86 4.31
C ALA A 34 3.24 -1.97 5.16
N ASP A 35 2.86 -3.21 4.87
CA ASP A 35 3.45 -4.40 5.48
C ASP A 35 4.91 -4.58 5.04
N SER A 36 5.77 -5.14 5.91
CA SER A 36 7.18 -5.45 5.63
C SER A 36 7.41 -6.25 4.33
N GLY A 37 6.42 -6.98 3.83
CA GLY A 37 6.48 -7.67 2.55
C GLY A 37 6.85 -6.76 1.36
N VAL A 38 6.54 -5.46 1.42
CA VAL A 38 6.92 -4.50 0.36
C VAL A 38 8.42 -4.34 0.19
N GLU A 39 9.21 -4.69 1.21
CA GLU A 39 10.68 -4.67 1.15
C GLU A 39 11.25 -5.70 0.18
N LYS A 40 10.48 -6.75 -0.18
CA LYS A 40 10.91 -7.78 -1.14
C LYS A 40 10.63 -7.44 -2.60
N LEU A 41 9.82 -6.40 -2.85
CA LEU A 41 9.45 -5.97 -4.20
C LEU A 41 10.65 -5.42 -4.96
N LYS A 42 10.63 -5.58 -6.28
CA LYS A 42 11.55 -4.95 -7.21
C LYS A 42 10.92 -3.70 -7.79
N GLN A 43 11.76 -2.74 -8.15
CA GLN A 43 11.29 -1.56 -8.89
C GLN A 43 10.62 -2.02 -10.19
N GLY A 44 9.43 -1.49 -10.48
CA GLY A 44 8.56 -1.90 -11.57
C GLY A 44 7.46 -2.89 -11.17
N ASP A 45 7.55 -3.55 -10.01
CA ASP A 45 6.51 -4.47 -9.55
C ASP A 45 5.19 -3.74 -9.32
N ILE A 46 4.08 -4.35 -9.75
CA ILE A 46 2.72 -3.88 -9.51
C ILE A 46 2.11 -4.71 -8.41
N ILE A 47 1.63 -4.07 -7.36
CA ILE A 47 0.97 -4.70 -6.22
C ILE A 47 -0.42 -4.12 -6.00
N GLN A 48 -1.24 -4.87 -5.27
CA GLN A 48 -2.52 -4.38 -4.76
C GLN A 48 -2.37 -4.03 -3.28
N PHE A 49 -2.59 -2.76 -2.93
CA PHE A 49 -2.89 -2.41 -1.55
C PHE A 49 -4.32 -2.84 -1.28
N GLN A 50 -4.49 -3.88 -0.45
CA GLN A 50 -5.79 -4.52 -0.25
C GLN A 50 -6.85 -3.49 0.15
N ARG A 51 -7.99 -3.58 -0.56
CA ARG A 51 -9.19 -2.73 -0.36
C ARG A 51 -8.93 -1.23 -0.50
N LYS A 52 -7.87 -0.88 -1.23
CA LYS A 52 -7.52 0.48 -1.60
C LYS A 52 -7.40 0.60 -3.12
N PHE A 53 -6.31 0.13 -3.71
CA PHE A 53 -6.00 0.29 -5.12
C PHE A 53 -4.76 -0.53 -5.53
N PHE A 54 -4.52 -0.62 -6.84
CA PHE A 54 -3.28 -1.11 -7.42
C PHE A 54 -2.27 0.03 -7.58
N ALA A 55 -0.99 -0.29 -7.40
CA ALA A 55 0.10 0.67 -7.57
C ALA A 55 1.39 -0.02 -8.02
N ARG A 56 2.20 0.68 -8.80
CA ARG A 56 3.53 0.24 -9.24
C ARG A 56 4.61 0.82 -8.33
N LEU A 57 5.55 0.01 -7.86
CA LEU A 57 6.74 0.50 -7.16
C LEU A 57 7.66 1.22 -8.15
N ASP A 58 7.80 2.52 -8.03
CA ASP A 58 8.58 3.35 -8.96
C ASP A 58 9.96 3.72 -8.40
N ASN A 59 10.09 3.88 -7.09
CA ASN A 59 11.37 4.10 -6.42
C ASN A 59 11.52 3.17 -5.21
N LYS A 60 12.43 2.20 -5.32
CA LYS A 60 12.65 1.20 -4.28
C LYS A 60 13.29 1.77 -3.01
N GLU A 61 14.27 2.67 -3.15
CA GLU A 61 15.01 3.23 -2.02
C GLU A 61 14.12 4.06 -1.10
N LYS A 62 13.16 4.79 -1.70
CA LYS A 62 12.24 5.68 -0.99
C LYS A 62 10.84 5.09 -0.79
N MET A 63 10.61 3.84 -1.22
CA MET A 63 9.31 3.18 -1.26
C MET A 63 8.19 4.05 -1.83
N GLU A 64 8.45 4.59 -3.03
CA GLU A 64 7.50 5.45 -3.74
C GLU A 64 6.76 4.64 -4.79
N PHE A 65 5.43 4.69 -4.72
CA PHE A 65 4.55 4.01 -5.65
C PHE A 65 3.82 5.01 -6.53
N ILE A 66 3.44 4.58 -7.73
CA ILE A 66 2.55 5.31 -8.62
C ILE A 66 1.21 4.56 -8.67
N TYR A 67 0.13 5.27 -8.36
CA TYR A 67 -1.23 4.76 -8.47
C TYR A 67 -1.54 4.32 -9.90
N THR A 68 -2.26 3.21 -10.07
CA THR A 68 -2.70 2.73 -11.39
C THR A 68 -4.22 2.79 -11.55
N HIS A 69 -4.97 2.04 -10.75
CA HIS A 69 -6.44 1.99 -10.73
C HIS A 69 -6.94 1.32 -9.44
N ASP A 70 -8.23 1.43 -9.14
CA ASP A 70 -8.92 0.81 -8.00
C ASP A 70 -9.79 -0.39 -8.38
#